data_AF-A0A0E0R5S5-F1
#
_entry.id   AF-A0A0E0R5S5-F1
#
_cell.length_a   1.000
_cell.length_b   1.000
_cell.length_c   1.000
_cell.angle_alpha   90.00
_cell.angle_beta   90.00
_cell.angle_gamma   90.00
#
_symmetry.space_group_name_H-M   'P 1'
#
loop_
_entity.id
_entity.type
_entity.pdbx_description
1 polymer ?
#
loop_
_entity_poly.entity_id
_entity_poly.type
_entity_poly.pdbx_seq_one_letter_code
_entity_poly.pdbx_strand_id
1 'polypeptide(L)'
;MASLCSLLLSSSLILAVAVFLRHHIGASTTTTTTTHLHFYMHDTYTGPAPTTMRVVSGRSLLDDGDGNNNDATSPPSSSSPPRRQFGDIVVLNSALTEGPSANSARMGTA
;
A
#
# COMPACT_ATOMS: atom_id res chain seq x y z
N MET A 1 43.25 -26.54 -45.77
CA MET A 1 42.50 -27.56 -45.00
C MET A 1 42.80 -27.29 -43.54
N ALA A 2 41.84 -26.80 -42.76
CA ALA A 2 42.07 -26.58 -41.34
C ALA A 2 42.29 -27.95 -40.66
N SER A 3 43.32 -28.06 -39.83
CA SER A 3 43.59 -29.28 -39.07
C SER A 3 42.42 -29.57 -38.13
N LEU A 4 42.00 -30.84 -38.01
CA LEU A 4 40.96 -31.27 -37.07
C LEU A 4 41.24 -30.77 -35.65
N CYS A 5 42.51 -30.72 -35.23
CA CYS A 5 42.90 -30.16 -33.94
C CYS A 5 42.51 -28.68 -33.82
N SER A 6 42.76 -27.86 -34.85
CA SER A 6 42.41 -26.43 -34.84
C SER A 6 40.89 -26.19 -34.73
N LEU A 7 40.08 -27.07 -35.33
CA LEU A 7 38.62 -27.05 -35.23
C LEU A 7 38.13 -27.46 -33.83
N LEU A 8 38.74 -28.48 -33.24
CA LEU A 8 38.41 -28.95 -31.89
C LEU A 8 38.78 -27.91 -30.82
N LEU A 9 39.96 -27.28 -30.93
CA LEU A 9 40.40 -26.24 -29.99
C LEU A 9 39.50 -24.99 -30.05
N SER A 10 39.12 -24.56 -31.25
CA SER A 10 38.25 -23.39 -31.42
C SER A 10 36.83 -23.65 -30.90
N SER A 11 36.26 -24.84 -31.15
CA SER A 11 34.97 -25.24 -30.58
C SER A 11 34.99 -25.29 -29.06
N SER A 12 36.04 -25.88 -28.47
CA SER A 12 36.21 -25.94 -27.02
C SER A 12 36.32 -24.55 -26.39
N LEU A 13 37.04 -23.63 -27.03
CA LEU A 13 37.17 -22.25 -26.55
C LEU A 13 35.83 -21.50 -26.60
N ILE A 14 35.08 -21.63 -27.70
CA ILE A 14 33.75 -21.00 -27.83
C ILE A 14 32.79 -21.54 -26.78
N LEU A 15 32.80 -22.86 -26.52
CA LEU A 15 31.95 -23.47 -25.50
C LEU A 15 32.30 -22.98 -24.09
N ALA A 16 33.60 -22.89 -23.76
CA ALA A 16 34.06 -22.39 -22.47
C ALA A 16 33.63 -20.93 -22.23
N VAL A 17 33.77 -20.07 -23.25
CA VAL A 17 33.31 -18.68 -23.20
C VAL A 17 31.80 -18.61 -23.04
N ALA A 18 31.03 -19.41 -23.78
CA ALA A 18 29.57 -19.44 -23.67
C ALA A 18 29.09 -19.87 -22.26
N VAL A 19 29.76 -20.84 -21.64
CA VAL A 19 29.46 -21.29 -20.27
C VAL A 19 29.83 -20.21 -19.25
N PHE A 20 31.01 -19.59 -19.38
CA PHE A 20 31.45 -18.51 -18.51
C PHE A 20 30.47 -17.32 -18.54
N LEU A 21 30.05 -16.88 -19.74
CA LEU A 21 29.08 -15.81 -19.88
C LEU A 21 27.72 -16.18 -19.28
N ARG A 22 27.20 -17.40 -19.52
CA ARG A 22 25.92 -17.83 -18.92
C ARG A 22 25.97 -17.89 -17.40
N HIS A 23 27.08 -18.32 -16.81
CA HIS A 23 27.22 -18.41 -15.36
C HIS A 23 27.34 -17.02 -14.71
N HIS A 24 28.08 -16.11 -15.34
CA HIS A 24 28.33 -14.77 -14.79
C HIS A 24 27.17 -13.78 -15.00
N ILE A 25 26.36 -13.99 -16.05
CA ILE A 25 25.24 -13.12 -16.42
C ILE A 25 23.91 -13.62 -15.80
N GLY A 26 23.83 -14.89 -15.39
CA GLY A 26 22.63 -15.50 -14.80
C GLY A 26 22.44 -15.26 -13.30
N ALA A 27 23.46 -14.75 -12.59
CA ALA A 27 23.37 -14.47 -11.15
C ALA A 27 23.02 -13.00 -10.90
N SER A 28 21.85 -12.56 -11.36
CA SER A 28 21.25 -11.33 -10.86
C SER A 28 20.61 -11.67 -9.51
N THR A 29 21.42 -11.60 -8.45
CA THR A 29 20.95 -11.73 -7.08
C THR A 29 19.92 -10.62 -6.86
N THR A 30 18.63 -10.99 -6.80
CA THR A 30 17.58 -10.02 -6.46
C THR A 30 17.77 -9.66 -5.00
N THR A 31 18.53 -8.59 -4.74
CA THR A 31 18.70 -8.06 -3.39
C THR A 31 17.37 -7.47 -2.96
N THR A 32 16.67 -8.13 -2.04
CA THR A 32 15.48 -7.57 -1.42
C THR A 32 15.92 -6.53 -0.39
N THR A 33 15.70 -5.25 -0.70
CA THR A 33 15.90 -4.17 0.28
C THR A 33 14.63 -4.00 1.10
N THR A 34 14.76 -4.02 2.42
CA THR A 34 13.68 -3.66 3.35
C THR A 34 13.83 -2.20 3.74
N THR A 35 12.75 -1.43 3.63
CA THR A 35 12.69 -0.03 4.08
C THR A 35 11.64 0.09 5.18
N HIS A 36 12.02 0.64 6.32
CA HIS A 36 11.10 0.96 7.40
C HIS A 36 10.58 2.39 7.22
N LEU A 37 9.27 2.54 7.02
CA LEU A 37 8.61 3.83 6.84
C LEU A 37 7.87 4.20 8.13
N HIS A 38 8.02 5.44 8.57
CA HIS A 38 7.29 6.00 9.71
C HIS A 38 6.66 7.33 9.30
N PHE A 39 5.34 7.41 9.40
CA PHE A 39 4.54 8.59 9.07
C PHE A 39 3.24 8.57 9.88
N TYR A 40 2.59 9.72 9.96
CA TYR A 40 1.33 9.91 10.69
C TYR A 40 0.20 10.16 9.70
N MET A 41 -0.93 9.48 9.88
CA MET A 41 -2.14 9.62 9.07
C MET A 41 -3.19 10.46 9.83
N HIS A 42 -3.83 11.40 9.13
CA HIS A 42 -4.81 12.31 9.71
C HIS A 42 -6.23 12.06 9.20
N ASP A 43 -7.01 11.29 9.95
CA ASP A 43 -8.42 10.99 9.64
C ASP A 43 -9.35 11.93 10.42
N THR A 44 -10.10 12.77 9.71
CA THR A 44 -11.07 13.70 10.29
C THR A 44 -12.46 13.47 9.69
N TYR A 45 -13.41 13.11 10.56
CA TYR A 45 -14.82 12.90 10.17
C TYR A 45 -15.68 14.17 10.26
N THR A 46 -15.16 15.22 10.92
CA THR A 46 -15.90 16.43 11.29
C THR A 46 -15.09 17.68 10.98
N GLY A 47 -15.74 18.83 11.07
CA GLY A 47 -15.13 20.13 10.83
C GLY A 47 -15.22 20.59 9.38
N PRO A 48 -14.59 21.71 9.02
CA PRO A 48 -14.77 22.35 7.71
C PRO A 48 -14.09 21.62 6.55
N ALA A 49 -13.11 20.74 6.86
CA ALA A 49 -12.37 19.96 5.86
C ALA A 49 -12.21 18.51 6.35
N PRO A 50 -13.28 17.70 6.34
CA PRO A 50 -13.20 16.30 6.70
C PRO A 50 -12.38 15.53 5.64
N THR A 51 -11.48 14.67 6.08
CA THR A 51 -10.70 13.75 5.22
C THR A 51 -11.30 12.35 5.17
N THR A 52 -12.35 12.09 5.92
CA THR A 52 -12.97 10.78 6.06
C THR A 52 -14.49 10.86 5.96
N MET A 53 -15.09 9.99 5.15
CA MET A 53 -16.54 9.96 4.92
C MET A 53 -17.07 8.53 4.99
N ARG A 54 -18.10 8.31 5.83
CA ARG A 54 -18.87 7.07 5.78
C ARG A 54 -19.81 7.09 4.58
N VAL A 55 -19.68 6.11 3.70
CA VAL A 55 -20.49 5.98 2.47
C VAL A 55 -21.59 4.92 2.61
N VAL A 56 -21.42 3.96 3.51
CA VAL A 56 -22.45 2.98 3.88
C VAL A 56 -22.46 2.82 5.38
N SER A 57 -23.65 2.90 5.99
CA SER A 57 -23.86 2.58 7.40
C SER A 57 -23.98 1.06 7.57
N GLY A 58 -23.25 0.52 8.53
CA GLY A 58 -23.34 -0.85 8.96
C GLY A 58 -24.57 -1.11 9.83
N ARG A 59 -24.60 -2.27 10.48
CA ARG A 59 -25.65 -2.60 11.45
C ARG A 59 -25.19 -2.24 12.85
N SER A 60 -26.08 -1.62 13.63
CA SER A 60 -25.83 -1.48 15.07
C SER A 60 -25.82 -2.86 15.73
N LEU A 61 -24.78 -3.17 16.50
CA LEU A 61 -24.71 -4.39 17.34
C LEU A 61 -25.22 -4.12 18.77
N LEU A 62 -25.39 -2.85 19.11
CA LEU A 62 -26.04 -2.40 20.32
C LEU A 62 -27.40 -1.87 19.89
N ASP A 63 -28.43 -2.67 20.15
CA ASP A 63 -29.81 -2.22 20.18
C ASP A 63 -29.92 -1.33 21.42
N ASP A 64 -29.51 -0.07 21.32
CA ASP A 64 -29.92 0.94 22.28
C ASP A 64 -31.45 1.00 22.09
N GLY A 65 -32.21 0.29 22.94
CA GLY A 65 -33.64 0.00 22.77
C GLY A 65 -34.59 1.19 22.76
N ASP A 66 -34.21 2.32 22.17
CA ASP A 66 -35.15 3.21 21.52
C ASP A 66 -35.46 2.62 20.13
N GLY A 67 -36.70 2.21 19.93
CA GLY A 67 -37.15 1.58 18.69
C GLY A 67 -37.23 2.52 17.49
N ASN A 68 -36.37 3.54 17.42
CA ASN A 68 -36.33 4.47 16.30
C ASN A 68 -35.34 3.95 15.26
N ASN A 69 -35.77 2.94 14.51
CA ASN A 69 -35.06 2.28 13.40
C ASN A 69 -34.70 3.21 12.21
N ASN A 70 -34.66 4.53 12.43
CA ASN A 70 -34.42 5.56 11.43
C ASN A 70 -33.00 6.15 11.56
N ASP A 71 -32.25 5.83 12.63
CA ASP A 71 -30.91 6.41 12.86
C ASP A 71 -29.76 5.70 12.12
N ALA A 72 -30.08 4.73 11.25
CA ALA A 72 -29.08 4.19 10.31
C ALA A 72 -28.86 5.12 9.09
N THR A 73 -29.72 6.13 8.89
CA THR A 73 -29.70 7.04 7.73
C THR A 73 -29.62 8.52 8.12
N SER A 74 -29.61 8.85 9.42
CA SER A 74 -29.36 10.22 9.86
C SER A 74 -27.97 10.65 9.40
N PRO A 75 -27.84 11.71 8.57
CA PRO A 75 -26.54 12.24 8.25
C PRO A 75 -25.86 12.63 9.57
N PRO A 76 -24.59 12.24 9.80
CA PRO A 76 -23.89 12.64 11.01
C PRO A 76 -23.95 14.16 11.10
N SER A 77 -24.40 14.68 12.24
CA SER A 77 -24.28 16.11 12.54
C SER A 77 -22.84 16.53 12.27
N SER A 78 -22.61 17.61 11.52
CA SER A 78 -21.26 18.07 11.13
C SER A 78 -20.32 18.34 12.31
N SER A 79 -20.87 18.39 13.53
CA SER A 79 -20.19 18.61 14.80
C SER A 79 -19.79 17.32 15.54
N SER A 80 -20.22 16.12 15.12
CA SER A 80 -19.90 14.87 15.82
C SER A 80 -19.54 13.74 14.85
N PRO A 81 -18.47 12.98 15.12
CA PRO A 81 -18.06 11.89 14.25
C PRO A 81 -19.15 10.81 14.23
N PRO A 82 -19.39 10.15 13.09
CA PRO A 82 -20.32 9.05 13.01
C PRO A 82 -19.90 7.93 13.97
N ARG A 83 -20.85 7.36 14.71
CA ARG A 83 -20.60 6.17 15.53
C ARG A 83 -20.16 5.02 14.64
N ARG A 84 -18.99 4.43 14.91
CA ARG A 84 -18.48 3.29 14.13
C ARG A 84 -19.35 2.06 14.41
N GLN A 85 -19.95 1.51 13.37
CA GLN A 85 -20.79 0.31 13.42
C GLN A 85 -20.16 -0.84 12.63
N PHE A 86 -20.55 -2.07 12.98
CA PHE A 86 -20.09 -3.23 12.24
C PHE A 86 -20.66 -3.20 10.82
N GLY A 87 -19.77 -3.25 9.82
CA GLY A 87 -20.14 -3.16 8.41
C GLY A 87 -20.18 -1.74 7.86
N ASP A 88 -19.75 -0.72 8.61
CA ASP A 88 -19.51 0.61 8.06
C ASP A 88 -18.50 0.56 6.91
N ILE A 89 -18.81 1.21 5.79
CA ILE A 89 -17.85 1.45 4.70
C ILE A 89 -17.46 2.91 4.73
N VAL A 90 -16.16 3.15 4.81
CA VAL A 90 -15.57 4.48 4.95
C VAL A 90 -14.56 4.70 3.84
N VAL A 91 -14.63 5.88 3.22
CA VAL A 91 -13.66 6.37 2.25
C VAL A 91 -12.75 7.39 2.94
N LEU A 92 -11.45 7.31 2.66
CA LEU A 92 -10.41 8.16 3.20
C LEU A 92 -9.76 8.97 2.07
N ASN A 93 -9.31 10.17 2.41
CA ASN A 93 -8.40 10.99 1.62
C ASN A 93 -7.46 11.73 2.58
N SER A 94 -6.80 10.95 3.44
CA SER A 94 -6.09 11.46 4.61
C SER A 94 -4.66 11.83 4.23
N ALA A 95 -4.17 12.95 4.77
CA ALA A 95 -2.77 13.34 4.60
C ALA A 95 -1.86 12.42 5.42
N LEU A 96 -0.73 12.02 4.82
CA LEU A 96 0.38 11.40 5.53
C LEU A 96 1.46 12.45 5.78
N THR A 97 1.91 12.61 7.02
CA THR A 97 2.90 13.60 7.42
C THR A 97 4.07 12.99 8.18
N GLU A 98 5.21 13.69 8.17
CA GLU A 98 6.43 13.27 8.91
C GLU A 98 6.24 13.27 10.42
N GLY A 99 5.56 14.30 10.93
CA GLY A 99 5.30 14.51 12.35
C GLY A 99 3.83 14.29 12.71
N PRO A 100 3.52 14.18 14.02
CA PRO A 100 2.17 13.93 14.51
C PRO A 100 1.20 15.11 14.33
N SER A 101 1.70 16.30 13.99
CA SER A 101 0.86 17.47 13.77
C SER A 101 0.40 17.54 12.30
N ALA A 102 -0.86 17.90 12.07
CA ALA A 102 -1.45 18.04 10.72
C ALA A 102 -0.77 19.10 9.85
N ASN A 103 -0.03 20.04 10.46
CA ASN A 103 0.77 21.05 9.75
C ASN A 103 2.21 20.61 9.44
N SER A 104 2.60 19.37 9.78
CA SER A 104 3.93 18.83 9.50
C SER A 104 4.12 18.61 7.99
N ALA A 105 5.36 18.38 7.56
CA ALA A 105 5.67 18.14 6.15
C ALA A 105 4.85 16.97 5.59
N ARG A 106 4.15 17.21 4.47
CA ARG A 106 3.30 16.22 3.80
C ARG A 106 4.16 15.26 3.00
N MET A 107 3.98 13.97 3.27
CA MET A 107 4.71 12.87 2.65
C MET A 107 3.86 12.10 1.63
N GLY A 108 2.53 12.19 1.73
CA GLY A 108 1.65 11.48 0.82
C GLY A 108 0.18 11.59 1.19
N THR A 109 -0.62 10.73 0.60
CA THR A 109 -2.06 10.60 0.83
C THR A 109 -2.41 9.12 0.91
N ALA A 110 -3.47 8.80 1.65
CA ALA A 110 -4.01 7.46 1.78
C ALA A 110 -5.53 7.45 1.65
#